data_AF-A0A958FWR3-F1
#
_entry.id   AF-A0A958FWR3-F1
#
_cell.length_a   1.000
_cell.length_b   1.000
_cell.length_c   1.000
_cell.angle_alpha   90.00
_cell.angle_beta   90.00
_cell.angle_gamma   90.00
#
_symmetry.space_group_name_H-M   'P 1'
#
loop_
_entity.id
_entity.type
_entity.pdbx_description
1 polymer ?
#
loop_
_entity_poly.entity_id
_entity_poly.type
_entity_poly.pdbx_seq_one_letter_code
_entity_poly.pdbx_strand_id
1 'polypeptide(L)'
;MEKPNMAKTKTSKKQNFSFETMKTIKVKSTGLKEHDPKKLLRSSKSIFDALIRSLQDGDPEAFKEILSAHLSIVNKDDFTKKAQISRRTLFRMLSPDGNPTLDNLAKVFRALKVA
;
A
#
# COMPACT_ATOMS: atom_id res chain seq x y z
N MET A 1 6.51 -64.80 -20.04
CA MET A 1 5.50 -64.60 -18.98
C MET A 1 6.28 -64.43 -17.69
N GLU A 2 6.19 -63.41 -16.84
CA GLU A 2 5.41 -62.17 -16.71
C GLU A 2 6.27 -61.23 -15.83
N LYS A 3 6.24 -59.91 -16.08
CA LYS A 3 6.98 -58.92 -15.27
C LYS A 3 6.17 -58.62 -13.99
N PRO A 4 6.80 -58.46 -12.81
CA PRO A 4 6.06 -58.03 -11.62
C PRO A 4 5.57 -56.59 -11.83
N ASN A 5 4.24 -56.46 -11.83
CA ASN A 5 3.51 -55.22 -12.01
C ASN A 5 3.77 -54.30 -10.80
N MET A 6 4.57 -53.25 -10.99
CA MET A 6 4.74 -52.18 -10.00
C MET A 6 3.43 -51.37 -9.94
N ALA A 7 2.51 -51.80 -9.09
CA ALA A 7 1.32 -51.03 -8.74
C ALA A 7 1.75 -49.69 -8.12
N LYS A 8 1.41 -48.59 -8.79
CA LYS A 8 1.72 -47.21 -8.35
C LYS A 8 1.32 -47.04 -6.88
N THR A 9 2.30 -46.77 -6.01
CA THR A 9 2.05 -46.45 -4.60
C THR A 9 1.13 -45.25 -4.52
N LYS A 10 -0.08 -45.45 -3.98
CA LYS A 10 -1.07 -44.38 -3.75
C LYS A 10 -0.40 -43.28 -2.94
N THR A 11 -0.15 -42.12 -3.55
CA THR A 11 0.35 -40.94 -2.84
C THR A 11 -0.67 -40.54 -1.78
N SER A 12 -0.15 -40.35 -0.56
CA SER A 12 -0.92 -40.15 0.67
C SER A 12 -2.01 -39.08 0.53
N LYS A 13 -3.16 -39.37 1.14
CA LYS A 13 -4.36 -38.53 1.20
C LYS A 13 -4.01 -37.10 1.62
N LYS A 14 -4.74 -36.11 1.06
CA LYS A 14 -4.75 -34.71 1.50
C LYS A 14 -4.53 -34.63 3.01
N GLN A 15 -3.42 -34.02 3.42
CA GLN A 15 -3.18 -33.77 4.84
C GLN A 15 -4.30 -32.86 5.34
N ASN A 16 -5.13 -33.38 6.25
CA ASN A 16 -6.13 -32.57 6.93
C ASN A 16 -5.36 -31.56 7.80
N PHE A 17 -5.43 -30.27 7.44
CA PHE A 17 -4.92 -29.20 8.27
C PHE A 17 -5.71 -29.23 9.59
N SER A 18 -5.08 -29.68 10.67
CA SER A 18 -5.71 -29.78 11.99
C SER A 18 -5.13 -28.72 12.91
N PHE A 19 -6.00 -27.84 13.39
CA PHE A 19 -5.66 -26.85 14.42
C PHE A 19 -5.22 -27.52 15.74
N GLU A 20 -5.58 -28.79 15.96
CA GLU A 20 -5.29 -29.52 17.20
C GLU A 20 -3.82 -29.96 17.31
N THR A 21 -3.11 -30.12 16.19
CA THR A 21 -1.68 -30.48 16.18
C THR A 21 -0.76 -29.25 16.10
N MET A 22 -1.34 -28.05 16.05
CA MET A 22 -0.59 -26.81 15.94
C MET A 22 -0.01 -26.41 17.30
N LYS A 23 1.30 -26.23 17.38
CA LYS A 23 1.99 -25.83 18.60
C LYS A 23 1.51 -24.45 19.06
N THR A 24 0.82 -24.37 20.19
CA THR A 24 0.32 -23.09 20.72
C THR A 24 1.48 -22.24 21.24
N ILE A 25 1.64 -21.04 20.69
CA ILE A 25 2.62 -20.05 21.18
C ILE A 25 1.88 -19.08 22.10
N LYS A 26 2.23 -19.04 23.38
CA LYS A 26 1.71 -18.02 24.31
C LYS A 26 2.31 -16.67 23.95
N VAL A 27 1.52 -15.82 23.30
CA VAL A 27 1.88 -14.43 23.05
C VAL A 27 1.75 -13.65 24.36
N LYS A 28 2.72 -12.78 24.68
CA LYS A 28 2.59 -11.86 25.82
C LYS A 28 1.37 -10.97 25.57
N SER A 29 0.48 -10.83 26.56
CA SER A 29 -0.68 -9.93 26.46
C SER A 29 -0.24 -8.47 26.63
N THR A 30 0.51 -7.96 25.66
CA THR A 30 0.61 -6.51 25.48
C THR A 30 -0.74 -6.07 24.94
N GLY A 31 -1.48 -5.25 25.68
CA GLY A 31 -2.82 -4.81 25.29
C GLY A 31 -2.86 -4.36 23.83
N LEU A 32 -3.93 -4.74 23.13
CA LEU A 32 -4.14 -4.35 21.74
C LEU A 32 -4.13 -2.82 21.66
N LYS A 33 -3.17 -2.26 20.91
CA LYS A 33 -3.17 -0.83 20.62
C LYS A 33 -4.12 -0.59 19.46
N GLU A 34 -5.04 0.34 19.64
CA GLU A 34 -5.90 0.82 18.56
C GLU A 34 -5.01 1.49 17.50
N HIS A 35 -4.86 0.86 16.35
CA HIS A 35 -4.13 1.40 15.20
C HIS A 35 -5.13 1.98 14.21
N ASP A 36 -5.20 3.32 14.13
CA ASP A 36 -6.02 4.00 13.14
C ASP A 36 -5.17 4.43 11.93
N PRO A 37 -5.25 3.73 10.78
CA PRO A 37 -4.49 4.08 9.59
C PRO A 37 -4.88 5.46 9.03
N LYS A 38 -6.09 5.96 9.33
CA LYS A 38 -6.53 7.28 8.88
C LYS A 38 -5.76 8.41 9.56
N LYS A 39 -5.29 8.22 10.80
CA LYS A 39 -4.46 9.22 11.49
C LYS A 39 -3.13 9.45 10.77
N LEU A 40 -2.51 8.36 10.31
CA LEU A 40 -1.26 8.43 9.55
C LEU A 40 -1.49 9.17 8.22
N LEU A 41 -2.53 8.79 7.48
CA LEU A 41 -2.83 9.35 6.17
C LEU A 41 -3.38 10.79 6.22
N ARG A 42 -3.84 11.27 7.39
CA ARG A 42 -4.21 12.68 7.60
C ARG A 42 -3.02 13.60 7.87
N SER A 43 -1.88 13.06 8.31
CA SER A 43 -0.71 13.87 8.62
C SER A 43 0.01 14.31 7.34
N SER A 44 -0.03 15.61 7.04
CA SER A 44 0.70 16.24 5.94
C SER A 44 2.18 15.90 5.98
N LYS A 45 2.79 15.95 7.16
CA LYS A 45 4.21 15.65 7.38
C LYS A 45 4.55 14.19 7.06
N SER A 46 3.80 13.23 7.60
CA SER A 46 4.07 11.81 7.34
C SER A 46 3.93 11.46 5.85
N ILE A 47 2.94 12.06 5.17
CA ILE A 47 2.76 11.90 3.73
C ILE A 47 3.89 12.53 2.95
N PHE A 48 4.33 13.73 3.33
CA PHE A 48 5.46 14.41 2.71
C PHE A 48 6.73 13.55 2.78
N ASP A 49 7.05 13.03 3.97
CA ASP A 49 8.23 12.19 4.18
C ASP A 49 8.14 10.88 3.37
N ALA A 50 6.96 10.26 3.31
CA ALA A 50 6.72 9.05 2.52
C ALA A 50 6.89 9.27 1.01
N LEU A 51 6.38 10.39 0.49
CA LEU A 51 6.52 10.75 -0.92
C LEU A 51 7.97 11.09 -1.30
N ILE A 52 8.74 11.72 -0.41
CA ILE A 52 10.18 11.91 -0.66
C ILE A 52 10.90 10.56 -0.67
N ARG A 53 10.56 9.67 0.27
CA ARG A 53 11.17 8.33 0.33
C ARG A 53 10.95 7.55 -0.97
N SER A 54 9.73 7.53 -1.50
CA SER A 54 9.43 6.83 -2.75
C SER A 54 10.23 7.39 -3.93
N LEU A 55 10.48 8.71 -3.96
CA LEU A 55 11.36 9.31 -4.98
C LEU A 55 12.83 8.92 -4.80
N GLN A 56 13.32 8.85 -3.56
CA GLN A 56 14.69 8.41 -3.26
C GLN A 56 14.92 6.95 -3.63
N ASP A 57 13.91 6.11 -3.37
CA ASP A 57 13.94 4.67 -3.68
C ASP A 57 13.71 4.41 -5.19
N GLY A 58 13.39 5.45 -5.97
CA GLY A 58 13.15 5.33 -7.41
C GLY A 58 11.84 4.62 -7.75
N ASP A 59 10.86 4.64 -6.85
CA ASP A 59 9.56 3.98 -7.00
C ASP A 59 8.43 5.00 -7.28
N PRO A 60 8.14 5.29 -8.56
CA PRO A 60 7.07 6.21 -8.94
C PRO A 60 5.67 5.63 -8.72
N GLU A 61 5.52 4.30 -8.66
CA GLU A 61 4.22 3.67 -8.37
C GLU A 61 3.85 3.88 -6.91
N ALA A 62 4.79 3.64 -5.99
CA ALA A 62 4.60 3.94 -4.58
C ALA A 62 4.23 5.41 -4.35
N PHE A 63 4.85 6.34 -5.09
CA PHE A 63 4.48 7.76 -5.03
C PHE A 63 2.99 7.97 -5.38
N LYS A 64 2.51 7.36 -6.48
CA LYS A 64 1.11 7.48 -6.92
C LYS A 64 0.16 6.86 -5.91
N GLU A 65 0.48 5.70 -5.36
CA GLU A 65 -0.34 5.00 -4.37
C GLU A 65 -0.47 5.81 -3.08
N ILE A 66 0.65 6.29 -2.53
CA ILE A 66 0.67 7.09 -1.29
C ILE A 66 -0.16 8.36 -1.47
N LEU A 67 0.05 9.08 -2.58
CA LEU A 67 -0.70 10.31 -2.85
C LEU A 67 -2.19 10.03 -3.07
N SER A 68 -2.54 8.98 -3.80
CA SER A 68 -3.93 8.56 -4.01
C SER A 68 -4.62 8.21 -2.68
N ALA A 69 -3.93 7.47 -1.81
CA ALA A 69 -4.42 7.12 -0.48
C ALA A 69 -4.65 8.35 0.39
N HIS A 70 -3.72 9.31 0.40
CA HIS A 70 -3.91 10.59 1.09
C HIS A 70 -5.15 11.35 0.57
N LEU A 71 -5.28 11.47 -0.76
CA LEU A 71 -6.40 12.14 -1.43
C LEU A 71 -7.75 11.45 -1.21
N SER A 72 -7.76 10.15 -0.85
CA SER A 72 -9.00 9.44 -0.51
C SER A 72 -9.59 9.87 0.84
N ILE A 73 -8.77 10.48 1.71
CA ILE A 73 -9.14 10.84 3.08
C ILE A 73 -9.30 12.35 3.24
N VAL A 74 -8.52 13.15 2.50
CA VAL A 74 -8.63 14.61 2.53
C VAL A 74 -9.68 15.13 1.55
N ASN A 75 -10.15 16.35 1.78
CA ASN A 75 -11.00 17.04 0.81
C ASN A 75 -10.20 17.34 -0.47
N LYS A 76 -10.52 16.64 -1.55
CA LYS A 76 -9.86 16.76 -2.87
C LYS A 76 -10.00 18.16 -3.45
N ASP A 77 -11.09 18.87 -3.16
CA ASP A 77 -11.32 20.22 -3.68
C ASP A 77 -10.43 21.24 -2.99
N ASP A 78 -10.23 21.07 -1.68
CA ASP A 78 -9.32 21.92 -0.93
C ASP A 78 -7.87 21.63 -1.32
N PHE A 79 -7.52 20.36 -1.53
CA PHE A 79 -6.19 19.97 -1.97
C PHE A 79 -5.86 20.53 -3.36
N THR A 80 -6.74 20.36 -4.35
CA THR A 80 -6.54 20.85 -5.72
C THR A 80 -6.39 22.37 -5.78
N LYS A 81 -7.15 23.11 -4.97
CA LYS A 81 -6.99 24.56 -4.81
C LYS A 81 -5.63 24.93 -4.23
N LYS A 82 -5.21 24.27 -3.14
CA LYS A 82 -3.89 24.49 -2.51
C LYS A 82 -2.74 24.17 -3.45
N ALA A 83 -2.84 23.06 -4.18
CA ALA A 83 -1.82 22.61 -5.14
C ALA A 83 -1.82 23.42 -6.44
N GLN A 84 -2.88 24.18 -6.73
CA GLN A 84 -3.07 24.84 -8.03
C GLN A 84 -3.01 23.84 -9.21
N ILE A 85 -3.61 22.67 -9.01
CA ILE A 85 -3.72 21.60 -10.02
C ILE A 85 -5.20 21.31 -10.25
N SER A 86 -5.64 21.23 -11.51
CA SER A 86 -7.01 20.82 -11.82
C SER A 86 -7.28 19.37 -11.39
N ARG A 87 -8.50 19.04 -10.97
CA ARG A 87 -8.86 17.64 -10.65
C ARG A 87 -8.50 16.67 -11.78
N ARG A 88 -8.78 17.05 -13.04
CA ARG A 88 -8.46 16.22 -14.22
C ARG A 88 -6.97 15.93 -14.29
N THR A 89 -6.12 16.95 -14.12
CA THR A 89 -4.67 16.78 -14.14
C THR A 89 -4.20 15.90 -12.98
N LEU A 90 -4.75 16.11 -11.78
CA LEU A 90 -4.43 15.34 -10.58
C LEU A 90 -4.78 13.84 -10.76
N PHE A 91 -5.95 13.52 -11.29
CA PHE A 91 -6.31 12.12 -11.53
C PHE A 91 -5.53 11.50 -12.70
N ARG A 92 -5.25 12.28 -13.75
CA ARG A 92 -4.46 11.79 -14.89
C ARG A 92 -3.01 11.50 -14.51
N MET A 93 -2.38 12.28 -13.63
CA MET A 93 -1.01 11.96 -13.20
C MET A 93 -0.95 10.76 -12.26
N LEU A 94 -2.07 10.43 -11.60
CA LEU A 94 -2.20 9.30 -10.67
C LEU A 94 -2.74 8.02 -11.33
N SER A 95 -3.08 8.06 -12.63
CA SER A 95 -3.53 6.85 -13.34
C SER A 95 -2.39 5.83 -13.46
N PRO A 96 -2.69 4.55 -13.74
CA PRO A 96 -1.66 3.53 -13.96
C PRO A 96 -0.60 3.97 -14.98
N ASP A 97 -1.02 4.48 -16.13
CA ASP A 97 -0.12 5.01 -17.17
C ASP A 97 0.28 6.48 -16.96
N GLY A 98 -0.13 7.05 -15.83
CA GLY A 98 0.12 8.45 -15.49
C GLY A 98 1.58 8.66 -15.12
N ASN A 99 2.20 9.68 -15.73
CA ASN A 99 3.55 10.12 -15.38
C ASN A 99 3.51 11.57 -14.85
N PRO A 100 3.60 11.78 -13.53
CA PRO A 100 3.69 13.11 -12.95
C PRO A 100 4.92 13.87 -13.46
N THR A 101 4.73 15.08 -13.97
CA THR A 101 5.86 15.95 -14.32
C THR A 101 6.51 16.53 -13.07
N LEU A 102 7.74 17.02 -13.20
CA LEU A 102 8.43 17.72 -12.11
C LEU A 102 7.62 18.92 -11.57
N ASP A 103 6.90 19.63 -12.44
CA ASP A 103 5.99 20.71 -12.05
C ASP A 103 4.83 20.21 -11.19
N ASN A 104 4.22 19.08 -11.55
CA ASN A 104 3.17 18.45 -10.74
C ASN A 104 3.69 18.07 -9.35
N LEU A 105 4.89 17.48 -9.28
CA LEU A 105 5.52 17.11 -8.01
C LEU A 105 5.76 18.34 -7.12
N ALA A 106 6.35 19.40 -7.67
CA ALA A 106 6.62 20.63 -6.94
C ALA A 106 5.33 21.24 -6.35
N LYS A 107 4.25 21.24 -7.13
CA LYS A 107 2.92 21.71 -6.69
C LYS A 107 2.34 20.86 -5.56
N VAL A 108 2.44 19.53 -5.67
CA VAL A 108 2.03 18.59 -4.60
C VAL A 108 2.81 18.85 -3.31
N PHE A 109 4.15 18.92 -3.39
CA PHE A 109 4.99 19.15 -2.21
C PHE A 109 4.72 20.51 -1.57
N ARG A 110 4.49 21.55 -2.38
CA ARG A 110 4.09 22.87 -1.87
C ARG A 110 2.75 22.80 -1.13
N ALA A 111 1.77 22.08 -1.65
CA ALA A 111 0.47 21.92 -1.00
C ALA A 111 0.57 21.20 0.35
N LEU A 112 1.48 20.22 0.46
CA LEU A 112 1.72 19.45 1.68
C LEU A 112 2.54 20.21 2.74
N LYS A 113 3.47 21.08 2.33
CA LYS A 113 4.33 21.86 3.25
C LYS A 113 3.56 22.94 4.03
N VAL A 114 2.40 23.36 3.54
CA VAL A 114 1.58 24.45 4.13
C VAL A 114 0.54 23.92 5.13
N ALA A 115 0.71 22.71 5.68
CA ALA A 115 -0.22 22.08 6.61
C ALA A 115 0.48 21.57 7.87
#